data_AF-A0A2V6ZC18-F1
#
_entry.id   AF-A0A2V6ZC18-F1
#
_cell.length_a   1.000
_cell.length_b   1.000
_cell.length_c   1.000
_cell.angle_alpha   90.00
_cell.angle_beta   90.00
_cell.angle_gamma   90.00
#
_symmetry.space_group_name_H-M   'P 1'
#
loop_
_entity.id
_entity.type
_entity.pdbx_description
1 polymer ?
#
loop_
_entity_poly.entity_id
_entity_poly.type
_entity_poly.pdbx_seq_one_letter_code
_entity_poly.pdbx_strand_id
1 'polypeptide(L)' 'MTVVCAWCQHQGRTTVLREKEPFDRPVISHGICDEHAVAFLAEVRETVTPASSLDRVRAR' A
#
# COMPACT_ATOMS: atom_id res chain seq x y z
N MET A 1 3.17 13.39 -13.50
CA MET A 1 2.33 13.16 -12.31
C MET A 1 3.22 12.78 -11.16
N THR A 2 2.91 13.27 -9.97
CA THR A 2 3.66 12.93 -8.75
C THR A 2 2.86 11.92 -7.94
N VAL A 3 3.48 10.81 -7.56
CA VAL A 3 2.87 9.83 -6.66
C VAL A 3 3.31 10.16 -5.24
N VAL A 4 2.37 10.42 -4.35
CA VAL A 4 2.64 10.71 -2.93
C VAL A 4 2.03 9.62 -2.03
N CYS A 5 2.58 9.45 -0.83
CA CYS A 5 1.97 8.54 0.14
C CYS A 5 0.66 9.12 0.71
N ALA A 6 -0.45 8.39 0.56
CA ALA A 6 -1.75 8.78 1.11
C ALA A 6 -1.74 8.89 2.63
N TRP A 7 -1.12 7.94 3.31
CA TRP A 7 -1.13 7.88 4.77
C TRP A 7 -0.25 8.99 5.38
N CYS A 8 0.94 9.24 4.82
CA CYS A 8 1.72 10.42 5.22
C CYS A 8 0.90 11.70 5.06
N GLN A 9 0.22 11.88 3.92
CA GLN A 9 -0.57 13.08 3.66
C GLN A 9 -1.72 13.23 4.67
N HIS A 10 -2.38 12.13 5.03
CA HIS A 10 -3.41 12.12 6.07
C HIS A 10 -2.86 12.54 7.44
N GLN A 11 -1.59 12.26 7.73
CA GLN A 11 -0.89 12.72 8.94
C GLN A 11 -0.31 14.15 8.81
N GLY A 12 -0.59 14.86 7.72
CA GLY A 12 -0.04 16.20 7.44
C GLY A 12 1.41 16.21 6.94
N ARG A 13 1.98 15.05 6.61
CA ARG A 13 3.34 14.90 6.05
C ARG A 13 3.25 14.64 4.55
N THR A 14 4.16 15.17 3.74
CA THR A 14 4.20 14.82 2.30
C THR A 14 5.44 13.99 1.98
N THR A 15 5.23 12.77 1.50
CA THR A 15 6.30 11.89 1.02
C THR A 15 6.07 11.60 -0.46
N VAL A 16 6.98 12.06 -1.31
CA VAL A 16 6.99 11.74 -2.74
C VAL A 16 7.60 10.36 -2.92
N LEU A 17 6.85 9.47 -3.57
CA LEU A 17 7.29 8.09 -3.84
C LEU A 17 8.04 8.00 -5.16
N ARG A 18 7.52 8.66 -6.20
CA ARG A 18 8.05 8.67 -7.56
C ARG A 18 7.29 9.65 -8.44
N GLU A 19 7.84 9.90 -9.62
CA GLU A 19 7.10 10.49 -10.73
C GLU A 19 6.60 9.41 -11.70
N LYS A 20 5.50 9.70 -12.39
CA LYS A 20 4.89 8.83 -13.40
C LYS A 20 4.35 9.67 -14.56
N GLU A 21 4.46 9.13 -15.76
CA GLU A 21 3.86 9.72 -16.97
C GLU A 21 2.35 9.95 -16.79
N PRO A 22 1.79 11.02 -17.36
CA PRO A 22 2.50 12.10 -18.09
C PRO A 22 3.23 13.06 -17.14
N PHE A 23 4.50 13.38 -17.42
CA PHE A 23 5.39 14.13 -16.51
C PHE A 23 5.10 15.63 -16.46
N ASP A 24 4.56 16.18 -17.53
CA ASP A 24 4.17 17.59 -17.71
C ASP A 24 2.86 17.96 -17.00
N ARG A 25 2.12 16.97 -16.50
CA ARG A 25 0.85 17.20 -15.82
C ARG A 25 1.03 17.32 -14.30
N PRO A 26 0.65 18.47 -13.67
CA PRO A 26 0.79 18.70 -12.23
C PRO A 26 -0.35 18.03 -11.44
N VAL A 27 -0.56 16.73 -11.67
CA VAL A 27 -1.56 15.93 -10.98
C VAL A 27 -0.89 15.03 -9.96
N ILE A 28 -1.48 15.00 -8.76
CA ILE A 28 -1.10 14.09 -7.68
C ILE A 28 -1.88 12.79 -7.84
N SER A 29 -1.18 11.67 -7.68
CA SER A 29 -1.78 10.37 -7.43
C SER A 29 -1.26 9.82 -6.10
N HIS A 30 -1.93 8.80 -5.59
CA HIS A 30 -1.64 8.29 -4.25
C HIS A 30 -1.12 6.85 -4.29
N GLY A 31 -0.12 6.58 -3.46
CA GLY A 31 0.39 5.25 -3.14
C GLY A 31 0.63 5.11 -1.64
N ILE A 32 1.38 4.07 -1.25
CA ILE A 32 1.78 3.81 0.14
C ILE A 32 3.31 3.66 0.18
N CYS A 33 3.99 4.34 1.10
CA CYS A 33 5.42 4.18 1.31
C CYS A 33 5.74 2.89 2.05
N ASP A 34 6.99 2.43 1.99
CA ASP A 34 7.42 1.17 2.60
C ASP A 34 7.12 1.11 4.11
N GLU A 35 7.35 2.20 4.85
CA GLU A 35 7.01 2.32 6.28
C GLU A 35 5.54 1.98 6.54
N HIS A 36 4.64 2.65 5.82
CA HIS A 36 3.21 2.46 5.97
C HIS A 36 2.71 1.12 5.39
N ALA A 37 3.39 0.57 4.37
CA ALA A 37 3.09 -0.76 3.86
C ALA A 37 3.40 -1.84 4.89
N VAL A 38 4.56 -1.73 5.57
CA VAL A 38 4.95 -2.64 6.65
C VAL A 38 3.97 -2.57 7.81
N ALA A 39 3.59 -1.36 8.25
CA ALA A 39 2.60 -1.17 9.32
C ALA A 39 1.25 -1.80 8.96
N PHE A 40 0.74 -1.52 7.75
CA PHE A 40 -0.53 -2.10 7.28
C PHE A 40 -0.49 -3.63 7.23
N LEU A 41 0.60 -4.21 6.69
CA LEU A 41 0.73 -5.66 6.60
C LEU A 41 0.85 -6.33 7.98
N ALA A 42 1.47 -5.66 8.96
CA ALA A 42 1.50 -6.15 10.33
C ALA A 42 0.08 -6.20 10.93
N GLU A 43 -0.69 -5.11 10.81
CA GLU A 43 -2.08 -5.05 11.31
C GLU A 43 -2.99 -6.11 10.65
N VAL A 44 -2.84 -6.33 9.33
CA VAL A 44 -3.62 -7.36 8.61
C VAL A 44 -3.27 -8.77 9.09
N ARG A 45 -2.00 -9.06 9.38
CA ARG A 45 -1.58 -10.39 9.86
C ARG A 45 -2.12 -10.72 11.25
N GLU A 46 -2.24 -9.73 12.12
CA GLU A 46 -2.84 -9.91 13.45
C GLU A 46 -4.36 -10.11 13.39
N THR A 47 -5.02 -9.51 12.39
CA THR A 47 -6.49 -9.56 12.25
C THR A 47 -6.98 -10.77 11.44
N VAL A 48 -6.15 -11.31 10.55
CA VAL A 48 -6.45 -12.53 9.80
C VAL A 48 -5.98 -13.74 10.60
N THR A 49 -6.92 -14.46 11.23
CA THR A 49 -6.70 -15.85 11.64
C THR A 49 -6.11 -16.60 10.44
N PRO A 50 -4.95 -17.28 10.53
CA PRO A 50 -4.38 -17.94 9.38
C PRO A 50 -5.37 -18.98 8.89
N ALA A 51 -6.04 -18.70 7.76
CA ALA A 51 -6.72 -19.73 7.00
C ALA A 51 -5.63 -20.69 6.56
N SER A 52 -5.48 -21.80 7.30
CA SER A 52 -4.48 -22.80 6.98
C SER A 52 -4.68 -23.22 5.53
N SER A 53 -3.61 -23.23 4.74
CA SER A 53 -3.59 -23.58 3.32
C SER A 53 -4.00 -25.04 3.01
N LEU A 54 -4.68 -25.73 3.93
CA LEU A 54 -5.10 -27.12 3.81
C LEU A 54 -6.42 -27.31 3.06
N ASP A 55 -7.20 -26.26 2.81
CA ASP A 55 -8.51 -26.41 2.15
C ASP A 55 -8.45 -26.59 0.62
N ARG A 56 -7.26 -26.56 0.00
CA ARG A 56 -7.12 -26.67 -1.47
C ARG A 56 -6.68 -28.05 -1.98
N VAL A 57 -6.47 -29.06 -1.12
CA VAL A 57 -5.91 -30.37 -1.51
C VAL A 57 -6.92 -31.54 -1.56
N ARG A 58 -8.22 -31.32 -1.34
CA ARG A 58 -9.23 -32.40 -1.48
C ARG A 58 -10.29 -32.12 -2.54
N ALA A 59 -9.87 -32.07 -3.80
CA ALA A 59 -10.75 -32.31 -4.94
C ALA A 59 -9.90 -32.64 -6.18
N ARG A 60 -9.36 -33.86 -6.24
CA ARG A 60 -9.05 -34.61 -7.48
C ARG A 60 -8.60 -36.01 -7.15
#